data_AF-A0A4Y2EA54-F1
#
_entry.id   AF-A0A4Y2EA54-F1
#
_cell.length_a   1.000
_cell.length_b   1.000
_cell.length_c   1.000
_cell.angle_alpha   90.00
_cell.angle_beta   90.00
_cell.angle_gamma   90.00
#
_symmetry.space_group_name_H-M   'P 1'
#
loop_
_entity.id
_entity.type
_entity.pdbx_description
1 polymer ?
#
loop_
_entity_poly.entity_id
_entity_poly.type
_entity_poly.pdbx_seq_one_letter_code
_entity_poly.pdbx_strand_id
1 'polypeptide(L)'
;YDNIFVVGEDIDFSVLLTGLAPMKENLYFRKCGKGRTPDVLYITTSFKYKFSRMISFIYAFSGCDTTSALFGHGKTKFCSLLEKNRHLEEEIQVFFNSEATIDQVAKAGETFLIHLYGGNPRTSACDLNHLHYTLFTQSTTKARPTLARLPPTVDAARFHALRSYLQIQKWLGHEKNP
;
A
#
# COMPACT_ATOMS: atom_id res chain seq x y z
N TYR A 1 12.95 21.27 -24.48
CA TYR A 1 12.88 19.88 -24.00
C TYR A 1 11.57 19.30 -24.48
N ASP A 2 11.60 18.09 -25.05
CA ASP A 2 10.40 17.43 -25.57
C ASP A 2 9.54 16.88 -24.42
N ASN A 3 8.22 16.98 -24.58
CA ASN A 3 7.25 16.42 -23.65
C ASN A 3 7.04 14.93 -23.94
N ILE A 4 7.09 14.10 -22.90
CA ILE A 4 6.87 12.65 -22.97
C ILE A 4 5.47 12.35 -22.44
N PHE A 5 4.66 11.69 -23.27
CA PHE A 5 3.31 11.25 -22.90
C PHE A 5 3.27 9.72 -22.82
N VAL A 6 2.90 9.21 -21.65
CA VAL A 6 2.50 7.81 -21.47
C VAL A 6 0.98 7.76 -21.62
N VAL A 7 0.48 6.98 -22.56
CA VAL A 7 -0.96 6.88 -22.83
C VAL A 7 -1.45 5.51 -22.40
N GLY A 8 -2.52 5.46 -21.62
CA GLY A 8 -3.11 4.21 -21.15
C GLY A 8 -4.48 4.42 -20.52
N GLU A 9 -5.24 3.34 -20.33
CA GLU A 9 -6.53 3.43 -19.64
C GLU A 9 -6.40 3.30 -18.12
N ASP A 10 -5.34 2.62 -17.67
CA ASP A 10 -5.17 2.23 -16.27
C ASP A 10 -4.49 3.32 -15.43
N ILE A 11 -5.00 3.55 -14.23
CA ILE A 11 -4.40 4.48 -13.28
C ILE A 11 -3.10 3.94 -12.68
N ASP A 12 -2.83 2.63 -12.80
CA ASP A 12 -1.56 1.99 -12.42
C ASP A 12 -0.35 2.71 -13.03
N PHE A 13 -0.46 3.19 -14.27
CA PHE A 13 0.59 3.97 -14.91
C PHE A 13 0.89 5.27 -14.15
N SER A 14 -0.13 5.95 -13.64
CA SER A 14 0.04 7.17 -12.84
C SER A 14 0.83 6.90 -11.55
N VAL A 15 0.50 5.79 -10.87
CA VAL A 15 1.19 5.35 -9.64
C VAL A 15 2.66 5.05 -9.94
N LEU A 16 2.93 4.28 -10.99
CA LEU A 16 4.28 3.93 -11.43
C LEU A 16 5.12 5.16 -11.79
N LEU A 17 4.55 6.09 -12.57
CA LEU A 17 5.26 7.29 -13.00
C LEU A 17 5.57 8.21 -11.82
N THR A 18 4.64 8.36 -10.87
CA THR A 18 4.88 9.13 -9.64
C THR A 18 5.96 8.49 -8.75
N GLY A 19 6.00 7.15 -8.68
CA GLY A 19 6.99 6.44 -7.87
C GLY A 19 8.40 6.42 -8.49
N LEU A 20 8.51 6.17 -9.79
CA LEU A 20 9.77 5.95 -10.49
C LEU A 20 10.44 7.24 -11.01
N ALA A 21 9.64 8.26 -11.33
CA ALA A 21 10.14 9.52 -11.87
C ALA A 21 9.52 10.72 -11.13
N PRO A 22 9.68 10.81 -9.80
CA PRO A 22 9.16 11.93 -9.04
C PRO A 22 9.77 13.24 -9.58
N MET A 23 8.94 14.28 -9.75
CA MET A 23 9.36 15.61 -10.18
C MET A 23 9.88 15.72 -11.62
N LYS A 24 9.65 14.71 -12.48
CA LYS A 24 9.96 14.85 -13.90
C LYS A 24 8.90 15.73 -14.57
N GLU A 25 9.26 16.99 -14.80
CA GLU A 25 8.36 18.06 -15.27
C GLU A 25 7.83 17.83 -16.69
N ASN A 26 8.57 17.11 -17.54
CA ASN A 26 8.20 16.83 -18.93
C ASN A 26 7.58 15.44 -19.14
N LEU A 27 7.14 14.76 -18.06
CA LEU A 27 6.52 13.43 -18.12
C LEU A 27 5.06 13.50 -17.69
N TYR A 28 4.17 13.08 -18.59
CA TYR A 28 2.73 13.13 -18.39
C TYR A 28 2.09 11.77 -18.62
N PHE A 29 1.08 11.44 -17.82
CA PHE A 29 0.19 10.31 -18.07
C PHE A 29 -1.14 10.80 -18.63
N ARG A 30 -1.47 10.40 -19.85
CA ARG A 30 -2.76 10.67 -20.49
C ARG A 30 -3.64 9.43 -20.32
N LYS A 31 -4.63 9.56 -19.44
CA LYS A 31 -5.70 8.57 -19.32
C LYS A 31 -6.71 8.78 -20.42
N CYS A 32 -6.90 7.78 -21.27
CA CYS A 32 -7.94 7.81 -22.30
C CYS A 32 -9.34 7.82 -21.65
N GLY A 33 -10.17 8.76 -22.07
CA GLY A 33 -11.58 8.82 -21.71
C GLY A 33 -12.37 7.69 -22.35
N LYS A 34 -13.52 7.34 -21.77
CA LYS A 34 -14.47 6.37 -22.34
C LYS A 34 -15.79 7.06 -22.63
N GLY A 35 -16.35 6.84 -23.82
CA GLY A 35 -17.63 7.41 -24.24
C GLY A 35 -17.59 8.94 -24.29
N ARG A 36 -18.35 9.60 -23.40
CA ARG A 36 -18.43 11.08 -23.31
C ARG A 36 -17.43 11.68 -22.32
N THR A 37 -16.68 10.87 -21.58
CA THR A 37 -15.68 11.36 -20.65
C THR A 37 -14.44 11.80 -21.43
N PRO A 38 -13.92 13.02 -21.22
CA PRO A 38 -12.70 13.48 -21.87
C PRO A 38 -11.47 12.76 -21.30
N ASP A 39 -10.37 12.83 -22.05
CA ASP A 39 -9.07 12.39 -21.56
C ASP A 39 -8.64 13.21 -20.35
N VAL A 40 -7.96 12.56 -19.41
CA VAL A 40 -7.43 13.20 -18.20
C VAL A 40 -5.90 13.14 -18.23
N LEU A 41 -5.26 14.28 -18.02
CA LEU A 41 -3.81 14.38 -17.93
C LEU A 41 -3.38 14.40 -16.46
N TYR A 42 -2.48 13.50 -16.09
CA TYR A 42 -1.84 13.45 -14.79
C TYR A 42 -0.37 13.80 -14.92
N ILE A 43 0.16 14.56 -13.96
CA ILE A 43 1.57 14.91 -13.85
C ILE A 43 2.15 14.08 -12.71
N THR A 44 3.46 13.80 -12.77
CA THR A 44 4.16 13.06 -11.69
C THR A 44 4.04 13.73 -10.31
N THR A 45 3.74 15.04 -10.28
CA THR A 45 3.48 15.87 -9.08
C THR A 45 2.01 15.93 -8.64
N SER A 46 1.08 15.25 -9.33
CA SER A 46 -0.35 15.26 -8.97
C SER A 46 -0.63 14.62 -7.61
N PHE A 47 0.25 13.74 -7.10
CA PHE A 47 0.21 13.25 -5.73
C PHE A 47 1.02 14.18 -4.82
N LYS A 48 0.57 14.38 -3.57
CA LYS A 48 1.37 15.14 -2.58
C LYS A 48 2.78 14.58 -2.55
N TYR A 49 3.80 15.45 -2.72
CA TYR A 49 5.21 15.05 -2.82
C TYR A 49 5.66 14.11 -1.71
N LYS A 50 5.14 14.29 -0.48
CA LYS A 50 5.43 13.39 0.64
C LYS A 50 5.11 11.92 0.34
N PHE A 51 4.07 11.63 -0.43
CA PHE A 51 3.64 10.26 -0.73
C PHE A 51 4.24 9.71 -2.01
N SER A 52 4.89 10.50 -2.87
CA SER A 52 5.43 9.98 -4.14
C SER A 52 6.42 8.84 -3.91
N ARG A 53 7.26 8.95 -2.87
CA ARG A 53 8.22 7.92 -2.47
C ARG A 53 7.57 6.65 -1.89
N MET A 54 6.35 6.78 -1.35
CA MET A 54 5.62 5.69 -0.71
C MET A 54 4.46 5.17 -1.56
N ILE A 55 4.22 5.76 -2.74
CA ILE A 55 2.99 5.51 -3.51
C ILE A 55 2.89 4.06 -3.95
N SER A 56 4.02 3.45 -4.33
CA SER A 56 4.11 2.03 -4.68
C SER A 56 3.69 1.14 -3.51
N PHE A 57 4.16 1.45 -2.29
CA PHE A 57 3.74 0.72 -1.09
C PHE A 57 2.26 0.90 -0.81
N ILE A 58 1.76 2.13 -0.81
CA ILE A 58 0.34 2.42 -0.56
C ILE A 58 -0.52 1.68 -1.59
N TYR A 59 -0.12 1.67 -2.86
CA TYR A 59 -0.87 1.04 -3.93
C TYR A 59 -0.86 -0.48 -3.82
N ALA A 60 0.32 -1.11 -3.75
CA ALA A 60 0.45 -2.57 -3.65
C ALA A 60 -0.16 -3.10 -2.35
N PHE A 61 0.13 -2.49 -1.20
CA PHE A 61 -0.29 -3.05 0.09
C PHE A 61 -1.78 -2.80 0.40
N SER A 62 -2.38 -1.72 -0.11
CA SER A 62 -3.84 -1.51 0.02
C SER A 62 -4.67 -2.30 -0.98
N GLY A 63 -4.03 -2.94 -1.96
CA GLY A 63 -4.66 -3.70 -3.04
C GLY A 63 -4.47 -3.04 -4.40
N CYS A 64 -3.97 -3.82 -5.35
CA CYS A 64 -3.88 -3.58 -6.79
C CYS A 64 -4.28 -4.85 -7.54
N ASP A 65 -4.09 -4.94 -8.85
CA ASP A 65 -4.49 -6.11 -9.64
C ASP A 65 -3.89 -7.44 -9.14
N THR A 66 -2.70 -7.40 -8.53
CA THR A 66 -1.98 -8.60 -8.08
C THR A 66 -2.04 -8.82 -6.57
N THR A 67 -2.61 -7.88 -5.80
CA THR A 67 -2.68 -7.95 -4.34
C THR A 67 -4.10 -7.72 -3.83
N SER A 68 -4.50 -8.48 -2.81
CA SER A 68 -5.84 -8.38 -2.24
C SER A 68 -6.06 -7.05 -1.52
N ALA A 69 -7.23 -6.46 -1.64
CA ALA A 69 -7.61 -5.30 -0.84
C ALA A 69 -8.02 -5.69 0.58
N LEU A 70 -7.72 -4.84 1.55
CA LEU A 70 -8.16 -4.98 2.94
C LEU A 70 -9.55 -4.35 3.12
N PHE A 71 -10.54 -5.15 3.51
CA PHE A 71 -11.93 -4.70 3.60
C PHE A 71 -12.11 -3.53 4.57
N GLY A 72 -12.65 -2.41 4.08
CA GLY A 72 -12.85 -1.20 4.89
C GLY A 72 -11.60 -0.34 5.10
N HIS A 73 -10.48 -0.65 4.43
CA HIS A 73 -9.22 0.11 4.49
C HIS A 73 -8.79 0.60 3.11
N GLY A 74 -9.36 1.72 2.66
CA GLY A 74 -8.98 2.36 1.40
C GLY A 74 -7.63 3.10 1.46
N LYS A 75 -7.09 3.46 0.29
CA LYS A 75 -5.81 4.17 0.11
C LYS A 75 -5.69 5.46 0.93
N THR A 76 -6.77 6.22 1.09
CA THR A 76 -6.79 7.43 1.92
C THR A 76 -6.49 7.14 3.39
N LYS A 77 -6.92 5.97 3.91
CA LYS A 77 -6.65 5.56 5.29
C LYS A 77 -5.16 5.28 5.48
N PHE A 78 -4.50 4.66 4.50
CA PHE A 78 -3.05 4.45 4.49
C PHE A 78 -2.30 5.79 4.53
N CYS A 79 -2.66 6.74 3.65
CA CYS A 79 -2.07 8.07 3.64
C CYS A 79 -2.20 8.75 5.02
N SER A 80 -3.40 8.71 5.62
CA SER A 80 -3.65 9.30 6.94
C SER A 80 -2.84 8.63 8.06
N LEU A 81 -2.62 7.31 7.96
CA LEU A 81 -1.87 6.55 8.96
C LEU A 81 -0.38 6.92 8.92
N LEU A 82 0.20 6.98 7.72
CA LEU A 82 1.58 7.41 7.47
C LEU A 82 1.80 8.89 7.82
N GLU A 83 0.80 9.75 7.61
CA GLU A 83 0.86 11.16 8.05
C GLU A 83 0.98 11.29 9.57
N LYS A 84 0.24 10.46 10.32
CA LYS A 84 0.19 10.50 11.79
C LYS A 84 1.35 9.78 12.47
N ASN A 85 1.94 8.77 11.82
CA ASN A 85 2.93 7.88 12.42
C ASN A 85 4.22 7.89 11.58
N ARG A 86 5.09 8.89 11.83
CA ARG A 86 6.33 9.05 11.04
C ARG A 86 7.25 7.83 11.10
N HIS A 87 7.28 7.10 12.22
CA HIS A 87 8.10 5.88 12.32
C HIS A 87 7.65 4.77 11.36
N LEU A 88 6.38 4.74 10.95
CA LEU A 88 5.92 3.76 9.96
C LEU A 88 6.51 4.01 8.58
N GLU A 89 6.94 5.23 8.27
CA GLU A 89 7.62 5.54 7.02
C GLU A 89 8.98 4.83 6.94
N GLU A 90 9.69 4.71 8.06
CA GLU A 90 10.95 3.97 8.18
C GLU A 90 10.71 2.46 8.08
N GLU A 91 9.69 1.94 8.78
CA GLU A 91 9.31 0.52 8.73
C GLU A 91 9.00 0.03 7.31
N ILE A 92 8.28 0.83 6.52
CA ILE A 92 7.92 0.43 5.15
C ILE A 92 9.09 0.52 4.16
N GLN A 93 10.22 1.14 4.52
CA GLN A 93 11.40 1.16 3.64
C GLN A 93 11.91 -0.25 3.33
N VAL A 94 11.65 -1.21 4.22
CA VAL A 94 11.93 -2.63 3.99
C VAL A 94 11.33 -3.12 2.66
N PHE A 95 10.16 -2.61 2.26
CA PHE A 95 9.52 -3.02 1.01
C PHE A 95 10.24 -2.56 -0.26
N PHE A 96 11.11 -1.54 -0.13
CA PHE A 96 11.90 -0.99 -1.23
C PHE A 96 13.33 -1.56 -1.26
N ASN A 97 13.75 -2.27 -0.21
CA ASN A 97 15.08 -2.89 -0.16
C ASN A 97 15.08 -4.24 -0.89
N SER A 98 15.87 -4.36 -1.97
CA SER A 98 16.01 -5.61 -2.70
C SER A 98 16.62 -6.72 -1.86
N GLU A 99 17.42 -6.40 -0.85
CA GLU A 99 18.08 -7.39 0.02
C GLU A 99 17.29 -7.69 1.30
N ALA A 100 16.05 -7.18 1.41
CA ALA A 100 15.19 -7.47 2.55
C ALA A 100 14.88 -8.97 2.64
N THR A 101 15.03 -9.53 3.84
CA THR A 101 14.67 -10.93 4.09
C THR A 101 13.16 -11.09 4.17
N ILE A 102 12.68 -12.32 3.94
CA ILE A 102 11.26 -12.68 4.08
C ILE A 102 10.72 -12.28 5.46
N ASP A 103 11.51 -12.51 6.52
CA ASP A 103 11.08 -12.20 7.89
C ASP A 103 11.06 -10.69 8.17
N GLN A 104 11.99 -9.91 7.60
CA GLN A 104 11.94 -8.45 7.69
C GLN A 104 10.67 -7.90 7.02
N VAL A 105 10.36 -8.37 5.81
CA VAL A 105 9.15 -7.95 5.07
C VAL A 105 7.88 -8.37 5.83
N ALA A 106 7.83 -9.62 6.30
CA ALA A 106 6.71 -10.11 7.09
C ALA A 106 6.51 -9.29 8.36
N LYS A 107 7.61 -8.96 9.06
CA LYS A 107 7.55 -8.16 10.29
C LYS A 107 7.10 -6.74 10.04
N ALA A 108 7.64 -6.07 9.03
CA ALA A 108 7.23 -4.72 8.65
C ALA A 108 5.75 -4.69 8.25
N GLY A 109 5.30 -5.68 7.47
CA GLY A 109 3.89 -5.83 7.09
C GLY A 109 2.95 -6.06 8.27
N GLU A 110 3.35 -6.94 9.20
CA GLU A 110 2.61 -7.18 10.44
C GLU A 110 2.51 -5.89 11.28
N THR A 111 3.63 -5.22 11.53
CA THR A 111 3.69 -3.96 12.28
C THR A 111 2.78 -2.90 11.66
N PHE A 112 2.80 -2.76 10.34
CA PHE A 112 1.93 -1.82 9.64
C PHE A 112 0.45 -2.17 9.82
N LEU A 113 0.10 -3.45 9.69
CA LEU A 113 -1.28 -3.93 9.88
C LEU A 113 -1.77 -3.72 11.31
N ILE A 114 -0.95 -3.98 12.33
CA ILE A 114 -1.31 -3.72 13.73
C ILE A 114 -1.74 -2.25 13.90
N HIS A 115 -0.94 -1.29 13.40
CA HIS A 115 -1.28 0.13 13.47
C HIS A 115 -2.53 0.47 12.63
N LEU A 116 -2.67 -0.13 11.44
CA LEU A 116 -3.80 0.11 10.54
C LEU A 116 -5.15 -0.31 11.17
N TYR A 117 -5.13 -1.37 11.98
CA TYR A 117 -6.29 -1.87 12.72
C TYR A 117 -6.42 -1.29 14.14
N GLY A 118 -5.62 -0.28 14.48
CA GLY A 118 -5.74 0.49 15.73
C GLY A 118 -5.03 -0.14 16.93
N GLY A 119 -4.22 -1.18 16.72
CA GLY A 119 -3.31 -1.70 17.74
C GLY A 119 -2.07 -0.81 17.89
N ASN A 120 -1.32 -1.02 18.97
CA ASN A 120 -0.07 -0.32 19.24
C ASN A 120 1.01 -1.31 19.73
N PRO A 121 1.95 -1.72 18.87
CA PRO A 121 2.97 -2.70 19.22
C PRO A 121 4.00 -2.16 20.21
N ARG A 122 4.06 -0.84 20.46
CA ARG A 122 4.96 -0.24 21.47
C ARG A 122 4.43 -0.34 22.89
N THR A 123 3.11 -0.49 23.06
CA THR A 123 2.47 -0.54 24.38
C THR A 123 1.93 -1.92 24.73
N SER A 124 1.74 -2.78 23.74
CA SER A 124 1.36 -4.18 23.93
C SER A 124 2.26 -5.05 23.08
N ALA A 125 2.99 -5.99 23.69
CA ALA A 125 3.74 -7.06 23.01
C ALA A 125 2.78 -8.11 22.41
N CYS A 126 1.79 -7.64 21.67
CA CYS A 126 0.71 -8.44 21.11
C CYS A 126 0.88 -8.49 19.60
N ASP A 127 1.03 -9.71 19.09
CA ASP A 127 1.06 -9.98 17.66
C ASP A 127 -0.30 -9.71 17.00
N LEU A 128 -0.34 -9.82 15.67
CA LEU A 128 -1.56 -9.58 14.91
C LEU A 128 -2.69 -10.58 15.25
N ASN A 129 -2.36 -11.81 15.67
CA ASN A 129 -3.35 -12.81 16.07
C ASN A 129 -4.03 -12.44 17.39
N HIS A 130 -3.28 -11.91 18.35
CA HIS A 130 -3.83 -11.38 19.59
C HIS A 130 -4.76 -10.19 19.32
N LEU A 131 -4.35 -9.27 18.43
CA LEU A 131 -5.21 -8.16 18.00
C LEU A 131 -6.48 -8.67 17.31
N HIS A 132 -6.36 -9.66 16.43
CA HIS A 132 -7.49 -10.31 15.79
C HIS A 132 -8.47 -10.85 16.82
N TYR A 133 -8.00 -11.67 17.75
CA TYR A 133 -8.84 -12.27 18.78
C TYR A 133 -9.53 -11.21 19.66
N THR A 134 -8.79 -10.17 20.04
CA THR A 134 -9.33 -9.03 20.80
C THR A 134 -10.45 -8.32 20.04
N LEU A 135 -10.24 -8.02 18.76
CA LEU A 135 -11.26 -7.37 17.93
C LEU A 135 -12.45 -8.30 17.62
N PHE A 136 -12.21 -9.61 17.51
CA PHE A 136 -13.26 -10.62 17.35
C PHE A 136 -14.17 -10.66 18.57
N THR A 137 -13.60 -10.82 19.77
CA THR A 137 -14.37 -10.84 21.04
C THR A 137 -15.11 -9.54 21.30
N GLN A 138 -14.53 -8.38 20.94
CA GLN A 138 -15.25 -7.12 20.97
C GLN A 138 -16.42 -7.08 19.97
N SER A 139 -16.24 -7.66 18.77
CA SER A 139 -17.27 -7.66 17.74
C SER A 139 -18.49 -8.48 18.11
N THR A 140 -18.33 -9.58 18.87
CA THR A 140 -19.44 -10.45 19.29
C THR A 140 -20.40 -9.78 20.28
N THR A 141 -20.00 -8.68 20.91
CA THR A 141 -20.89 -7.86 21.76
C THR A 141 -21.88 -7.01 20.97
N LYS A 142 -21.67 -6.86 19.65
CA LYS A 142 -22.50 -6.02 18.78
C LYS A 142 -23.69 -6.82 18.25
N ALA A 143 -24.86 -6.16 18.14
CA ALA A 143 -26.08 -6.78 17.59
C ALA A 143 -25.91 -7.34 16.16
N ARG A 144 -24.97 -6.78 15.37
CA ARG A 144 -24.62 -7.24 14.03
C ARG A 144 -23.09 -7.21 13.85
N PRO A 145 -22.38 -8.30 14.17
CA PRO A 145 -20.93 -8.36 13.97
C PRO A 145 -20.58 -8.32 12.48
N THR A 146 -19.54 -7.57 12.12
CA THR A 146 -19.00 -7.53 10.76
C THR A 146 -17.60 -8.14 10.75
N LEU A 147 -17.54 -9.46 10.59
CA LEU A 147 -16.29 -10.23 10.66
C LEU A 147 -15.28 -9.82 9.56
N ALA A 148 -15.76 -9.34 8.41
CA ALA A 148 -14.90 -8.86 7.33
C ALA A 148 -14.01 -7.67 7.73
N ARG A 149 -14.31 -6.97 8.84
CA ARG A 149 -13.49 -5.84 9.35
C ARG A 149 -12.41 -6.27 10.34
N LEU A 150 -12.28 -7.56 10.61
CA LEU A 150 -11.20 -8.07 11.45
C LEU A 150 -9.86 -7.96 10.70
N PRO A 151 -8.74 -7.79 11.43
CA PRO A 151 -7.42 -7.91 10.82
C PRO A 151 -7.23 -9.34 10.27
N PRO A 152 -6.38 -9.51 9.24
CA PRO A 152 -5.97 -10.85 8.83
C PRO A 152 -5.25 -11.58 9.98
N THR A 153 -5.15 -12.90 9.89
CA THR A 153 -4.23 -13.67 10.76
C THR A 153 -2.78 -13.34 10.41
N VAL A 154 -1.84 -13.67 11.30
CA VAL A 154 -0.40 -13.48 11.06
C VAL A 154 0.04 -14.15 9.74
N ASP A 155 -0.45 -15.37 9.44
CA ASP A 155 -0.09 -16.07 8.21
C ASP A 155 -0.62 -15.37 6.96
N ALA A 156 -1.88 -14.94 6.98
CA ALA A 156 -2.47 -14.20 5.87
C ALA A 156 -1.78 -12.84 5.67
N ALA A 157 -1.42 -12.16 6.76
CA ALA A 157 -0.63 -10.94 6.74
C ALA A 157 0.76 -11.15 6.14
N ARG A 158 1.45 -12.23 6.51
CA ARG A 158 2.76 -12.61 5.95
C ARG A 158 2.67 -12.75 4.44
N PHE A 159 1.73 -13.54 3.92
CA PHE A 159 1.59 -13.70 2.46
C PHE A 159 1.15 -12.42 1.75
N HIS A 160 0.30 -11.61 2.37
CA HIS A 160 -0.09 -10.31 1.81
C HIS A 160 1.10 -9.34 1.71
N ALA A 161 1.94 -9.30 2.74
CA ALA A 161 3.16 -8.51 2.75
C ALA A 161 4.15 -8.99 1.67
N LEU A 162 4.38 -10.30 1.55
CA LEU A 162 5.30 -10.86 0.56
C LEU A 162 4.84 -10.63 -0.89
N ARG A 163 3.54 -10.77 -1.17
CA ARG A 163 3.00 -10.44 -2.51
C ARG A 163 3.13 -8.95 -2.82
N SER A 164 2.87 -8.09 -1.84
CA SER A 164 3.04 -6.64 -2.00
C SER A 164 4.51 -6.27 -2.24
N TYR A 165 5.43 -6.91 -1.51
CA TYR A 165 6.86 -6.75 -1.72
C TYR A 165 7.29 -7.18 -3.12
N LEU A 166 6.90 -8.39 -3.55
CA LEU A 166 7.19 -8.90 -4.89
C LEU A 166 6.73 -7.92 -5.97
N GLN A 167 5.53 -7.37 -5.84
CA GLN A 167 4.99 -6.39 -6.77
C GLN A 167 5.83 -5.10 -6.80
N ILE A 168 6.20 -4.56 -5.65
CA ILE A 168 7.03 -3.36 -5.54
C ILE A 168 8.41 -3.60 -6.15
N GLN A 169 9.05 -4.72 -5.85
CA GLN A 169 10.35 -5.09 -6.39
C GLN A 169 10.30 -5.23 -7.92
N LYS A 170 9.25 -5.83 -8.47
CA LYS A 170 9.02 -5.91 -9.91
C LYS A 170 8.90 -4.51 -10.54
N TRP A 171 8.16 -3.59 -9.92
CA TRP A 171 8.07 -2.21 -10.40
C TRP A 171 9.38 -1.44 -10.34
N LEU A 172 10.26 -1.77 -9.39
CA LEU A 172 11.61 -1.21 -9.27
C LEU A 172 12.63 -1.87 -10.23
N GLY A 173 12.22 -2.88 -11.00
CA GLY A 173 13.09 -3.59 -11.94
C GLY A 173 13.94 -4.69 -11.32
N HIS A 174 13.61 -5.15 -10.11
CA HIS A 174 14.26 -6.29 -9.48
C HIS A 174 13.51 -7.59 -9.79
N GLU A 175 14.24 -8.59 -10.29
CA GLU A 175 13.71 -9.95 -10.42
C GLU A 175 13.76 -10.66 -9.06
N LYS A 176 12.61 -11.20 -8.65
CA LYS A 176 12.46 -11.99 -7.43
C LYS A 176 11.71 -13.27 -7.78
N ASN A 177 12.10 -14.37 -7.15
CA ASN A 177 11.40 -15.64 -7.31
C ASN A 177 9.99 -15.55 -6.68
N PRO A 178 8.93 -15.92 -7.42
CA PRO A 178 7.56 -15.93 -6.91
C PRO A 178 7.33 -16.87 -5.72
#